data_AF-I1HUE1-F1
#
_entry.id   AF-I1HUE1-F1
#
_cell.length_a   1.000
_cell.length_b   1.000
_cell.length_c   1.000
_cell.angle_alpha   90.00
_cell.angle_beta   90.00
_cell.angle_gamma   90.00
#
_symmetry.space_group_name_H-M   'P 1'
#
loop_
_entity.id
_entity.type
_entity.pdbx_description
1 polymer ?
#
loop_
_entity_poly.entity_id
_entity_poly.type
_entity_poly.pdbx_seq_one_letter_code
_entity_poly.pdbx_strand_id
1 'polypeptide(L)'
;MPEAPRADGAAAVPDVDVVTAGGRRRIPAHSSVLGSASPVLERILQRRMQKIRDSGKPGRAVVRIRGVTDDVAAAFVRLLYAGRDGGNEESEMEEELESHAEQALVLAHAYGVPWLKRRCQEAIGSRLTPATVVDALQLAALCDAPELHLRCMRLLAKEFRAVERTEAWRFLRDNDPWQELEILRHLHDADMRRRRWRRKRAEQGTYMELSDAMDCLQHICTEGCTEVGPVGQAPAKSPCPGYATTCRGIQLLIRHFSRCHARATCPRCQRMWQLLRLHAALCGSLPDGHCNTPLCTQFKRKEQQKEAEKAGDGDGDGRWGLLVKKVKAVRVMASLGKRRSPTQC
;
A
#
# COMPACT_ATOMS: atom_id res chain seq x y z
N MET A 1 54.63 8.74 -34.60
CA MET A 1 53.20 8.97 -34.28
C MET A 1 53.16 10.08 -33.24
N PRO A 2 52.84 11.32 -33.60
CA PRO A 2 52.71 12.38 -32.61
C PRO A 2 51.37 12.22 -31.88
N GLU A 3 51.43 12.29 -30.55
CA GLU A 3 50.26 12.33 -29.67
C GLU A 3 49.36 13.52 -30.04
N ALA A 4 48.07 13.24 -30.24
CA ALA A 4 47.06 14.27 -30.36
C ALA A 4 46.87 14.97 -29.00
N PRO A 5 46.75 16.31 -28.94
CA PRO A 5 46.56 17.00 -27.68
C PRO A 5 45.17 16.67 -27.12
N ARG A 6 45.14 16.33 -25.83
CA ARG A 6 43.91 16.24 -25.05
C ARG A 6 43.22 17.61 -25.09
N ALA A 7 42.00 17.64 -25.61
CA ALA A 7 41.15 18.81 -25.51
C ALA A 7 40.70 18.94 -24.06
N ASP A 8 41.42 19.76 -23.28
CA ASP A 8 40.92 20.28 -22.01
C ASP A 8 39.66 21.10 -22.32
N GLY A 9 38.49 20.56 -21.95
CA GLY A 9 37.21 21.24 -22.08
C GLY A 9 37.18 22.47 -21.20
N ALA A 10 37.50 23.63 -21.76
CA ALA A 10 37.33 24.93 -21.11
C ALA A 10 35.88 25.04 -20.61
N ALA A 11 35.69 25.11 -19.28
CA ALA A 11 34.38 25.35 -18.69
C ALA A 11 33.82 26.64 -19.30
N ALA A 12 32.62 26.55 -19.90
CA ALA A 12 31.97 27.68 -20.55
C ALA A 12 31.88 28.86 -19.58
N VAL A 13 32.06 30.08 -20.10
CA VAL A 13 31.94 31.28 -19.28
C VAL A 13 30.47 31.49 -18.92
N PRO A 14 30.12 31.70 -17.65
CA PRO A 14 28.75 32.00 -17.23
C PRO A 14 28.17 33.21 -17.99
N ASP A 15 26.94 33.09 -18.50
CA ASP A 15 26.29 34.09 -19.38
C ASP A 15 25.04 34.74 -18.76
N VAL A 16 24.60 34.25 -17.60
CA VAL A 16 23.47 34.81 -16.83
C VAL A 16 23.84 34.96 -15.34
N ASP A 17 23.38 36.03 -14.70
CA ASP A 17 23.44 36.17 -13.24
C ASP A 17 22.08 35.90 -12.61
N VAL A 18 22.07 35.10 -11.55
CA VAL A 18 20.92 34.97 -10.64
C VAL A 18 21.12 35.93 -9.46
N VAL A 19 20.09 36.70 -9.13
CA VAL A 19 20.10 37.62 -7.98
C VAL A 19 18.82 37.47 -7.17
N THR A 20 18.90 37.74 -5.87
CA THR A 20 17.72 37.80 -5.00
C THR A 20 17.18 39.22 -4.88
N ALA A 21 16.05 39.38 -4.18
CA ALA A 21 15.49 40.70 -3.87
C ALA A 21 16.43 41.57 -3.01
N GLY A 22 17.27 40.95 -2.18
CA GLY A 22 18.29 41.67 -1.39
C GLY A 22 19.44 42.21 -2.25
N GLY A 23 19.67 41.62 -3.43
CA GLY A 23 20.62 42.11 -4.43
C GLY A 23 22.08 42.16 -3.99
N ARG A 24 22.44 41.50 -2.87
CA ARG A 24 23.77 41.59 -2.26
C ARG A 24 24.80 40.75 -3.01
N ARG A 25 24.40 39.57 -3.49
CA ARG A 25 25.25 38.65 -4.26
C ARG A 25 24.72 38.42 -5.68
N ARG A 26 25.64 38.38 -6.65
CA ARG A 26 25.38 37.85 -8.00
C ARG A 26 25.87 36.41 -8.06
N ILE A 27 24.99 35.49 -8.43
CA ILE A 27 25.30 34.07 -8.58
C ILE A 27 25.47 33.81 -10.08
N PRO A 28 26.71 33.64 -10.57
CA PRO A 28 26.93 33.37 -11.99
C PRO A 28 26.42 31.98 -12.36
N ALA A 29 25.70 31.88 -13.48
CA ALA A 29 25.14 30.63 -13.99
C ALA A 29 25.13 30.58 -15.54
N HIS A 30 24.71 29.44 -16.08
CA HIS A 30 24.58 29.16 -17.50
C HIS A 30 23.11 29.11 -17.91
N SER A 31 22.74 29.92 -18.90
CA SER A 31 21.37 29.97 -19.44
C SER A 31 20.93 28.61 -20.00
N SER A 32 21.87 27.85 -20.59
CA SER A 32 21.64 26.49 -21.09
C SER A 32 21.23 25.51 -19.99
N VAL A 33 21.92 25.53 -18.83
CA VAL A 33 21.62 24.67 -17.68
C VAL A 33 20.28 25.05 -17.04
N LEU A 34 20.10 26.34 -16.75
CA LEU A 34 18.88 26.83 -16.13
C LEU A 34 17.66 26.61 -17.03
N GLY A 35 17.81 26.84 -18.33
CA GLY A 35 16.76 26.63 -19.33
C GLY A 35 16.42 25.15 -19.50
N SER A 36 17.41 24.26 -19.58
CA SER A 36 17.15 22.82 -19.71
C SER A 36 16.48 22.22 -18.47
N ALA A 37 16.79 22.75 -17.28
CA ALA A 37 16.25 22.22 -16.03
C ALA A 37 14.85 22.76 -15.70
N SER A 38 14.45 23.91 -16.26
CA SER A 38 13.20 24.59 -15.92
C SER A 38 12.57 25.30 -17.14
N PRO A 39 11.35 24.91 -17.56
CA PRO A 39 10.63 25.60 -18.63
C PRO A 39 10.17 27.02 -18.22
N VAL A 40 10.11 27.32 -16.92
CA VAL A 40 9.84 28.67 -16.42
C VAL A 40 11.08 29.54 -16.60
N LEU A 41 12.26 29.06 -16.18
CA LEU A 41 13.51 29.78 -16.35
C LEU A 41 13.84 29.95 -17.83
N GLU A 42 13.65 28.93 -18.66
CA GLU A 42 13.84 29.01 -20.11
C GLU A 42 13.07 30.20 -20.72
N ARG A 43 11.77 30.30 -20.44
CA ARG A 43 10.94 31.41 -20.94
C ARG A 43 11.38 32.77 -20.40
N ILE A 44 11.81 32.83 -19.13
CA ILE A 44 12.35 34.06 -18.53
C ILE A 44 13.64 34.47 -19.25
N LEU A 45 14.54 33.52 -19.47
CA LEU A 45 15.84 33.72 -20.10
C LEU A 45 15.69 34.16 -21.55
N GLN A 46 14.87 33.46 -22.35
CA GLN A 46 14.58 33.82 -23.73
C GLN A 46 14.14 35.30 -23.86
N ARG A 47 13.19 35.72 -23.01
CA ARG A 47 12.72 37.12 -22.99
C ARG A 47 13.80 38.11 -22.56
N ARG A 48 14.64 37.75 -21.59
CA ARG A 48 15.71 38.64 -21.07
C ARG A 48 16.84 38.79 -22.08
N MET A 49 17.26 37.69 -22.70
CA MET A 49 18.32 37.68 -23.69
C MET A 49 17.89 38.41 -24.96
N GLN A 50 16.64 38.24 -25.41
CA GLN A 50 16.11 39.01 -26.54
C GLN A 50 16.17 40.52 -26.26
N LYS A 51 15.71 40.97 -25.08
CA LYS A 51 15.79 42.38 -24.70
C LYS A 51 17.21 42.94 -24.68
N ILE A 52 18.19 42.14 -24.27
CA ILE A 52 19.60 42.56 -24.28
C ILE A 52 20.07 42.74 -25.72
N ARG A 53 19.78 41.78 -26.61
CA ARG A 53 20.09 41.86 -28.05
C ARG A 53 19.48 43.10 -28.69
N ASP A 54 18.19 43.35 -28.44
CA ASP A 54 17.47 44.51 -29.00
C ASP A 54 18.02 45.85 -28.47
N SER A 55 18.53 45.87 -27.24
CA SER A 55 19.05 47.09 -26.61
C SER A 55 20.46 47.48 -27.05
N GLY A 56 21.22 46.56 -27.67
CA GLY A 56 22.62 46.75 -28.05
C GLY A 56 23.59 46.97 -26.88
N LYS A 57 23.13 46.86 -25.62
CA LYS A 57 23.94 47.10 -24.43
C LYS A 57 24.78 45.86 -24.07
N PRO A 58 26.08 46.02 -23.76
CA PRO A 58 26.88 44.92 -23.24
C PRO A 58 26.37 44.53 -21.84
N GLY A 59 26.19 43.22 -21.60
CA GLY A 59 25.79 42.72 -20.28
C GLY A 59 25.25 41.31 -20.30
N ARG A 60 25.23 40.68 -19.11
CA ARG A 60 24.66 39.36 -18.88
C ARG A 60 23.17 39.47 -18.57
N ALA A 61 22.41 38.45 -18.96
CA ALA A 61 21.01 38.33 -18.54
C ALA A 61 20.94 38.25 -17.01
N VAL A 62 19.88 38.81 -16.42
CA VAL A 62 19.65 38.73 -14.97
C VAL A 62 18.31 38.06 -14.68
N VAL A 63 18.37 36.94 -13.97
CA VAL A 63 17.21 36.25 -13.40
C VAL A 63 17.06 36.68 -11.95
N ARG A 64 15.84 37.10 -11.57
CA ARG A 64 15.54 37.50 -10.20
C ARG A 64 14.70 36.42 -9.53
N ILE A 65 15.25 35.79 -8.48
CA ILE A 65 14.52 34.90 -7.59
C ILE A 65 14.06 35.71 -6.38
N ARG A 66 12.78 35.61 -6.01
CA ARG A 66 12.20 36.39 -4.93
C ARG A 66 11.84 35.50 -3.75
N GLY A 67 11.80 36.10 -2.55
CA GLY A 67 11.33 35.43 -1.33
C GLY A 67 12.34 34.47 -0.68
N VAL A 68 13.60 34.45 -1.16
CA VAL A 68 14.66 33.58 -0.62
C VAL A 68 15.95 34.36 -0.38
N THR A 69 16.82 33.84 0.49
CA THR A 69 18.16 34.35 0.75
C THR A 69 19.11 34.03 -0.40
N ASP A 70 20.27 34.72 -0.44
CA ASP A 70 21.30 34.46 -1.45
C ASP A 70 21.83 33.02 -1.37
N ASP A 71 21.90 32.45 -0.17
CA ASP A 71 22.38 31.07 0.04
C ASP A 71 21.40 30.03 -0.51
N VAL A 72 20.10 30.20 -0.26
CA VAL A 72 19.06 29.34 -0.83
C VAL A 72 19.00 29.47 -2.34
N ALA A 73 19.17 30.68 -2.89
CA ALA A 73 19.24 30.87 -4.33
C ALA A 73 20.48 30.19 -4.93
N ALA A 74 21.62 30.25 -4.26
CA ALA A 74 22.84 29.58 -4.70
C ALA A 74 22.72 28.05 -4.62
N ALA A 75 22.14 27.53 -3.54
CA ALA A 75 21.80 26.12 -3.35
C ALA A 75 20.89 25.61 -4.48
N PHE A 76 19.82 26.34 -4.79
CA PHE A 76 18.92 26.01 -5.88
C PHE A 76 19.65 25.96 -7.23
N VAL A 77 20.51 26.94 -7.52
CA VAL A 77 21.32 26.91 -8.75
C VAL A 77 22.23 25.68 -8.77
N ARG A 78 22.95 25.37 -7.68
CA ARG A 78 23.81 24.16 -7.61
C ARG A 78 23.02 22.88 -7.85
N LEU A 79 21.84 22.74 -7.24
CA LEU A 79 20.96 21.58 -7.46
C LEU A 79 20.55 21.44 -8.94
N LEU A 80 20.30 22.54 -9.66
CA LEU A 80 19.98 22.48 -11.10
C LEU A 80 21.17 22.01 -11.95
N TYR A 81 22.40 22.32 -11.53
CA TYR A 81 23.62 21.81 -12.19
C TYR A 81 23.80 20.33 -11.91
N ALA A 82 23.73 19.94 -10.64
CA ALA A 82 23.94 18.55 -10.24
C ALA A 82 22.94 17.61 -10.95
N GLY A 83 21.68 18.04 -11.13
CA GLY A 83 20.65 17.27 -11.83
C GLY A 83 20.93 17.03 -13.32
N ARG A 84 21.85 17.79 -13.93
CA ARG A 84 22.30 17.61 -15.32
C ARG A 84 23.38 16.54 -15.45
N ASP A 85 24.28 16.47 -14.46
CA ASP A 85 25.54 15.73 -14.59
C ASP A 85 25.46 14.26 -14.13
N GLY A 86 24.29 13.82 -13.66
CA GLY A 86 23.83 12.42 -13.76
C GLY A 86 24.62 11.34 -13.02
N GLY A 87 25.68 11.63 -12.25
CA GLY A 87 26.40 10.52 -11.61
C GLY A 87 27.52 10.76 -10.59
N ASN A 88 27.94 11.98 -10.22
CA ASN A 88 29.10 12.13 -9.30
C ASN A 88 28.91 13.13 -8.13
N GLU A 89 27.73 13.76 -7.97
CA GLU A 89 27.51 14.85 -6.99
C GLU A 89 26.36 14.53 -6.00
N GLU A 90 26.04 13.24 -5.79
CA GLU A 90 24.92 12.85 -4.92
C GLU A 90 25.11 13.33 -3.47
N SER A 91 26.34 13.29 -2.95
CA SER A 91 26.66 13.78 -1.60
C SER A 91 26.41 15.27 -1.45
N GLU A 92 26.84 16.08 -2.42
CA GLU A 92 26.64 17.53 -2.38
C GLU A 92 25.15 17.89 -2.51
N MET A 93 24.42 17.18 -3.38
CA MET A 93 22.96 17.34 -3.46
C MET A 93 22.27 17.03 -2.12
N GLU A 94 22.72 15.98 -1.42
CA GLU A 94 22.15 15.58 -0.14
C GLU A 94 22.40 16.64 0.94
N GLU A 95 23.59 17.23 1.01
CA GLU A 95 23.91 18.33 1.93
C GLU A 95 23.03 19.57 1.69
N GLU A 96 22.84 19.94 0.41
CA GLU A 96 21.97 21.07 0.03
C GLU A 96 20.50 20.80 0.40
N LEU A 97 20.01 19.58 0.13
CA LEU A 97 18.66 19.17 0.50
C LEU A 97 18.52 19.04 2.02
N GLU A 98 19.57 18.64 2.73
CA GLU A 98 19.54 18.56 4.18
C GLU A 98 19.28 19.94 4.80
N SER A 99 19.95 20.96 4.27
CA SER A 99 19.88 22.34 4.78
C SER A 99 18.68 23.14 4.27
N HIS A 100 18.19 22.85 3.06
CA HIS A 100 17.27 23.74 2.35
C HIS A 100 16.10 23.03 1.64
N ALA A 101 15.75 21.79 2.01
CA ALA A 101 14.70 21.04 1.29
C ALA A 101 13.34 21.76 1.23
N GLU A 102 12.92 22.46 2.27
CA GLU A 102 11.64 23.18 2.30
C GLU A 102 11.64 24.34 1.28
N GLN A 103 12.68 25.17 1.28
CA GLN A 103 12.80 26.28 0.34
C GLN A 103 13.05 25.77 -1.08
N ALA A 104 13.84 24.71 -1.24
CA ALA A 104 14.08 24.06 -2.53
C ALA A 104 12.79 23.45 -3.09
N LEU A 105 11.89 22.90 -2.26
CA LEU A 105 10.59 22.41 -2.67
C LEU A 105 9.74 23.55 -3.28
N VAL A 106 9.69 24.71 -2.60
CA VAL A 106 8.97 25.90 -3.09
C VAL A 106 9.54 26.36 -4.43
N LEU A 107 10.87 26.47 -4.55
CA LEU A 107 11.52 26.90 -5.78
C LEU A 107 11.32 25.89 -6.91
N ALA A 108 11.43 24.59 -6.62
CA ALA A 108 11.19 23.53 -7.59
C ALA A 108 9.73 23.55 -8.09
N HIS A 109 8.76 23.84 -7.23
CA HIS A 109 7.38 24.02 -7.64
C HIS A 109 7.21 25.30 -8.49
N ALA A 110 7.66 26.45 -8.01
CA ALA A 110 7.48 27.74 -8.66
C ALA A 110 8.16 27.84 -10.04
N TYR A 111 9.33 27.20 -10.19
CA TYR A 111 10.08 27.16 -11.45
C TYR A 111 9.82 25.87 -12.26
N GLY A 112 8.92 24.99 -11.81
CA GLY A 112 8.53 23.81 -12.58
C GLY A 112 9.68 22.83 -12.84
N VAL A 113 10.33 22.36 -11.77
CA VAL A 113 11.43 21.39 -11.79
C VAL A 113 10.97 20.08 -11.13
N PRO A 114 10.31 19.16 -11.86
CA PRO A 114 9.59 18.04 -11.25
C PRO A 114 10.49 17.03 -10.54
N TRP A 115 11.68 16.77 -11.08
CA TRP A 115 12.62 15.81 -10.49
C TRP A 115 13.09 16.30 -9.11
N LEU A 116 13.43 17.59 -9.00
CA LEU A 116 13.90 18.21 -7.75
C LEU A 116 12.77 18.27 -6.74
N LYS A 117 11.55 18.61 -7.19
CA LYS A 117 10.35 18.57 -6.37
C LYS A 117 10.16 17.20 -5.72
N ARG A 118 10.32 16.10 -6.47
CA ARG A 118 10.23 14.72 -5.92
C ARG A 118 11.33 14.45 -4.88
N ARG A 119 12.57 14.86 -5.15
CA ARG A 119 13.70 14.70 -4.20
C ARG A 119 13.48 15.48 -2.91
N CYS A 120 12.98 16.72 -2.99
CA CYS A 120 12.65 17.51 -1.80
C CYS A 120 11.52 16.86 -0.98
N GLN A 121 10.47 16.34 -1.64
CA GLN A 121 9.41 15.59 -0.94
C GLN A 121 9.94 14.36 -0.21
N GLU A 122 10.93 13.69 -0.79
CA GLU A 122 11.59 12.55 -0.16
C GLU A 122 12.42 12.95 1.06
N ALA A 123 13.25 13.98 0.92
CA ALA A 123 14.14 14.47 1.98
C ALA A 123 13.37 15.07 3.18
N ILE A 124 12.30 15.84 2.93
CA ILE A 124 11.42 16.32 4.00
C ILE A 124 10.70 15.11 4.62
N GLY A 125 10.17 14.24 3.77
CA GLY A 125 9.36 13.10 4.17
C GLY A 125 10.10 12.07 5.04
N SER A 126 11.41 11.89 4.87
CA SER A 126 12.23 10.96 5.66
C SER A 126 12.54 11.47 7.06
N ARG A 127 12.45 12.80 7.28
CA ARG A 127 12.77 13.49 8.55
C ARG A 127 11.53 14.01 9.27
N LEU A 128 10.33 13.64 8.82
CA LEU A 128 9.08 14.07 9.43
C LEU A 128 9.00 13.62 10.90
N THR A 129 8.67 14.56 11.77
CA THR A 129 8.42 14.31 13.19
C THR A 129 7.03 14.83 13.57
N PRO A 130 6.48 14.41 14.72
CA PRO A 130 5.21 14.99 15.20
C PRO A 130 5.26 16.52 15.34
N ALA A 131 6.43 17.09 15.63
CA ALA A 131 6.63 18.52 15.75
C ALA A 131 6.53 19.26 14.40
N THR A 132 7.01 18.66 13.31
CA THR A 132 7.13 19.31 11.99
C THR A 132 6.03 18.94 11.00
N VAL A 133 5.20 17.94 11.30
CA VAL A 133 4.25 17.37 10.33
C VAL A 133 3.16 18.32 9.88
N VAL A 134 2.72 19.25 10.74
CA VAL A 134 1.65 20.21 10.40
C VAL A 134 2.18 21.24 9.40
N ASP A 135 3.36 21.80 9.66
CA ASP A 135 4.01 22.75 8.75
C ASP A 135 4.36 22.08 7.41
N ALA A 136 4.88 20.85 7.45
CA ALA A 136 5.18 20.09 6.25
C ALA A 136 3.91 19.74 5.44
N LEU A 137 2.76 19.52 6.11
CA LEU A 137 1.48 19.29 5.44
C LEU A 137 0.98 20.56 4.74
N GLN A 138 1.12 21.73 5.38
CA GLN A 138 0.80 23.02 4.77
C GLN A 138 1.71 23.31 3.56
N LEU A 139 3.02 23.10 3.72
CA LEU A 139 3.98 23.21 2.64
C LEU A 139 3.63 22.27 1.48
N ALA A 140 3.21 21.04 1.78
CA ALA A 140 2.81 20.08 0.76
C ALA A 140 1.58 20.53 -0.03
N ALA A 141 0.61 21.16 0.64
CA ALA A 141 -0.58 21.73 0.00
C ALA A 141 -0.22 22.93 -0.89
N LEU A 142 0.60 23.86 -0.40
CA LEU A 142 1.03 25.06 -1.15
C LEU A 142 1.86 24.73 -2.39
N CYS A 143 2.59 23.62 -2.36
CA CYS A 143 3.49 23.22 -3.44
C CYS A 143 2.92 22.10 -4.33
N ASP A 144 1.64 21.71 -4.21
CA ASP A 144 1.05 20.56 -4.91
C ASP A 144 1.90 19.28 -4.81
N ALA A 145 2.31 18.91 -3.59
CA ALA A 145 3.28 17.85 -3.32
C ALA A 145 2.59 16.58 -2.74
N PRO A 146 2.01 15.71 -3.60
CA PRO A 146 1.15 14.62 -3.15
C PRO A 146 1.91 13.52 -2.39
N GLU A 147 3.17 13.23 -2.76
CA GLU A 147 3.96 12.21 -2.05
C GLU A 147 4.28 12.64 -0.62
N LEU A 148 4.63 13.91 -0.42
CA LEU A 148 4.86 14.49 0.90
C LEU A 148 3.57 14.58 1.71
N HIS A 149 2.48 15.04 1.10
CA HIS A 149 1.16 15.07 1.73
C HIS A 149 0.76 13.69 2.27
N LEU A 150 0.93 12.64 1.46
CA LEU A 150 0.65 11.27 1.87
C LEU A 150 1.56 10.79 3.02
N ARG A 151 2.85 11.17 3.03
CA ARG A 151 3.77 10.88 4.15
C ARG A 151 3.31 11.57 5.43
N CYS A 152 2.91 12.84 5.36
CA CYS A 152 2.36 13.60 6.49
C CYS A 152 1.09 12.93 7.05
N MET A 153 0.14 12.58 6.18
CA MET A 153 -1.10 11.92 6.58
C MET A 153 -0.86 10.54 7.21
N ARG A 154 0.16 9.79 6.76
CA ARG A 154 0.56 8.52 7.40
C ARG A 154 1.10 8.73 8.81
N LEU A 155 1.95 9.74 9.02
CA LEU A 155 2.48 10.06 10.35
C LEU A 155 1.36 10.52 11.28
N LEU A 156 0.47 11.42 10.82
CA LEU A 156 -0.73 11.82 11.55
C LEU A 156 -1.57 10.60 11.95
N ALA A 157 -1.82 9.67 11.03
CA ALA A 157 -2.59 8.45 11.29
C ALA A 157 -1.94 7.45 12.25
N LYS A 158 -0.63 7.58 12.52
CA LYS A 158 0.15 6.72 13.41
C LYS A 158 0.36 7.38 14.78
N GLU A 159 0.65 8.67 14.81
CA GLU A 159 1.15 9.38 15.99
C GLU A 159 0.31 10.64 16.33
N PHE A 160 -0.98 10.63 15.96
CA PHE A 160 -1.88 11.78 16.19
C PHE A 160 -1.81 12.35 17.61
N ARG A 161 -1.72 11.50 18.64
CA ARG A 161 -1.63 11.94 20.05
C ARG A 161 -0.35 12.73 20.37
N ALA A 162 0.73 12.51 19.64
CA ALA A 162 1.93 13.32 19.75
C ALA A 162 1.73 14.66 19.05
N VAL A 163 1.14 14.64 17.85
CA VAL A 163 0.85 15.85 17.05
C VAL A 163 -0.14 16.78 17.75
N GLU A 164 -1.21 16.24 18.33
CA GLU A 164 -2.26 16.99 19.03
C GLU A 164 -1.72 17.87 20.18
N ARG A 165 -0.53 17.52 20.71
CA ARG A 165 0.15 18.25 21.80
C ARG A 165 1.10 19.34 21.31
N THR A 166 1.34 19.46 20.01
CA THR A 166 2.29 20.43 19.47
C THR A 166 1.69 21.83 19.34
N GLU A 167 2.56 22.84 19.37
CA GLU A 167 2.14 24.23 19.13
C GLU A 167 1.64 24.42 17.70
N ALA A 168 2.24 23.75 16.72
CA ALA A 168 1.79 23.80 15.33
C ALA A 168 0.35 23.29 15.17
N TRP A 169 -0.04 22.21 15.86
CA TRP A 169 -1.44 21.75 15.85
C TRP A 169 -2.38 22.74 16.52
N ARG A 170 -1.97 23.32 17.65
CA ARG A 170 -2.75 24.36 18.34
C ARG A 170 -2.96 25.57 17.42
N PHE A 171 -1.89 26.04 16.79
CA PHE A 171 -1.93 27.15 15.85
C PHE A 171 -2.85 26.85 14.66
N LEU A 172 -2.75 25.65 14.08
CA LEU A 172 -3.63 25.21 13.01
C LEU A 172 -5.11 25.28 13.42
N ARG A 173 -5.47 24.72 14.58
CA ARG A 173 -6.85 24.74 15.06
C ARG A 173 -7.37 26.16 15.26
N ASP A 174 -6.52 27.03 15.81
CA ASP A 174 -6.93 28.39 16.16
C ASP A 174 -7.04 29.31 14.92
N ASN A 175 -6.35 28.99 13.80
CA ASN A 175 -6.26 29.85 12.61
C ASN A 175 -6.88 29.24 11.34
N ASP A 176 -6.98 27.92 11.23
CA ASP A 176 -7.61 27.19 10.11
C ASP A 176 -8.40 25.95 10.58
N PRO A 177 -9.62 26.17 11.12
CA PRO A 177 -10.49 25.08 11.57
C PRO A 177 -10.96 24.15 10.44
N TRP A 178 -10.94 24.63 9.18
CA TRP A 178 -11.36 23.81 8.04
C TRP A 178 -10.29 22.77 7.69
N GLN A 179 -9.02 23.16 7.71
CA GLN A 179 -7.91 22.23 7.52
C GLN A 179 -7.85 21.22 8.68
N GLU A 180 -8.11 21.62 9.93
CA GLU A 180 -8.26 20.68 11.04
C GLU A 180 -9.35 19.63 10.75
N LEU A 181 -10.57 20.09 10.38
CA LEU A 181 -11.69 19.20 10.08
C LEU A 181 -11.36 18.23 8.95
N GLU A 182 -10.69 18.69 7.91
CA GLU A 182 -10.27 17.85 6.79
C GLU A 182 -9.31 16.74 7.26
N ILE A 183 -8.29 17.10 8.06
CA ILE A 183 -7.35 16.14 8.64
C ILE A 183 -8.11 15.11 9.49
N LEU A 184 -8.97 15.57 10.42
CA LEU A 184 -9.73 14.69 11.31
C LEU A 184 -10.65 13.74 10.54
N ARG A 185 -11.33 14.24 9.48
CA ARG A 185 -12.15 13.41 8.59
C ARG A 185 -11.32 12.33 7.92
N HIS A 186 -10.15 12.67 7.37
CA HIS A 186 -9.28 11.69 6.74
C HIS A 186 -8.77 10.64 7.73
N LEU A 187 -8.44 11.04 8.95
CA LEU A 187 -8.02 10.12 10.02
C LEU A 187 -9.15 9.17 10.42
N HIS A 188 -10.38 9.69 10.54
CA HIS A 188 -11.57 8.89 10.81
C HIS A 188 -11.83 7.88 9.68
N ASP A 189 -11.83 8.32 8.42
CA ASP A 189 -12.02 7.45 7.26
C ASP A 189 -10.95 6.37 7.16
N ALA A 190 -9.69 6.72 7.45
CA ALA A 190 -8.58 5.78 7.51
C ALA A 190 -8.79 4.74 8.63
N ASP A 191 -9.23 5.14 9.82
CA ASP A 191 -9.56 4.22 10.91
C ASP A 191 -10.72 3.30 10.54
N MET A 192 -11.80 3.85 9.98
CA MET A 192 -12.97 3.07 9.54
C MET A 192 -12.62 2.06 8.45
N ARG A 193 -11.78 2.45 7.48
CA ARG A 193 -11.20 1.52 6.50
C ARG A 193 -10.39 0.42 7.19
N ARG A 194 -9.45 0.78 8.07
CA ARG A 194 -8.63 -0.20 8.81
C ARG A 194 -9.49 -1.20 9.59
N ARG A 195 -10.54 -0.75 10.29
CA ARG A 195 -11.48 -1.63 11.01
C ARG A 195 -12.27 -2.55 10.08
N ARG A 196 -12.78 -2.04 8.95
CA ARG A 196 -13.46 -2.86 7.93
C ARG A 196 -12.52 -3.93 7.36
N TRP A 197 -11.30 -3.55 7.01
CA TRP A 197 -10.28 -4.48 6.51
C TRP A 197 -9.94 -5.57 7.53
N ARG A 198 -9.75 -5.22 8.81
CA ARG A 198 -9.51 -6.20 9.88
C ARG A 198 -10.68 -7.17 10.04
N ARG A 199 -11.91 -6.68 10.06
CA ARG A 199 -13.12 -7.53 10.13
C ARG A 199 -13.22 -8.48 8.94
N LYS A 200 -13.03 -7.96 7.72
CA LYS A 200 -13.05 -8.78 6.50
C LYS A 200 -11.96 -9.84 6.51
N ARG A 201 -10.75 -9.50 6.98
CA ARG A 201 -9.64 -10.45 7.08
C ARG A 201 -9.89 -11.53 8.15
N ALA A 202 -10.45 -11.15 9.30
CA ALA A 202 -10.84 -12.11 10.34
C ALA A 202 -11.94 -13.06 9.85
N GLU A 203 -12.97 -12.52 9.19
CA GLU A 203 -14.04 -13.30 8.56
C GLU A 203 -13.50 -14.26 7.48
N GLN A 204 -12.60 -13.77 6.62
CA GLN A 204 -11.91 -14.63 5.64
C GLN A 204 -11.07 -15.72 6.31
N GLY A 205 -10.41 -15.43 7.43
CA GLY A 205 -9.69 -16.40 8.24
C GLY A 205 -10.59 -17.55 8.69
N THR A 206 -11.77 -17.23 9.23
CA THR A 206 -12.77 -18.25 9.63
C THR A 206 -13.25 -19.10 8.45
N TYR A 207 -13.46 -18.51 7.27
CA TYR A 207 -13.82 -19.30 6.08
C TYR A 207 -12.69 -20.21 5.60
N MET A 208 -11.44 -19.81 5.80
CA MET A 208 -10.28 -20.65 5.50
C MET A 208 -10.18 -21.82 6.46
N GLU A 209 -10.36 -21.60 7.77
CA GLU A 209 -10.45 -22.68 8.77
C GLU A 209 -11.56 -23.69 8.45
N LEU A 210 -12.72 -23.21 8.00
CA LEU A 210 -13.81 -24.07 7.55
C LEU A 210 -13.44 -24.86 6.30
N SER A 211 -12.74 -24.24 5.33
CA SER A 211 -12.23 -24.94 4.14
C SER A 211 -11.25 -26.04 4.54
N ASP A 212 -10.29 -25.75 5.42
CA ASP A 212 -9.32 -26.73 5.92
C ASP A 212 -10.04 -27.87 6.66
N ALA A 213 -11.08 -27.55 7.45
CA ALA A 213 -11.89 -28.57 8.11
C ALA A 213 -12.62 -29.48 7.10
N MET A 214 -13.06 -28.96 5.94
CA MET A 214 -13.66 -29.79 4.88
C MET A 214 -12.64 -30.73 4.23
N ASP A 215 -11.42 -30.24 3.99
CA ASP A 215 -10.33 -31.06 3.45
C ASP A 215 -9.91 -32.14 4.48
N CYS A 216 -9.83 -31.81 5.77
CA CYS A 216 -9.55 -32.75 6.85
C CYS A 216 -10.65 -33.81 6.98
N LEU A 217 -11.91 -33.41 6.92
CA LEU A 217 -13.04 -34.33 6.98
C LEU A 217 -13.04 -35.30 5.79
N GLN A 218 -12.71 -34.80 4.60
CA GLN A 218 -12.54 -35.64 3.41
C GLN A 218 -11.39 -36.64 3.63
N HIS A 219 -10.20 -36.17 4.02
CA HIS A 219 -9.04 -37.00 4.31
C HIS A 219 -9.32 -38.09 5.35
N ILE A 220 -9.95 -37.76 6.49
CA ILE A 220 -10.31 -38.75 7.53
C ILE A 220 -11.26 -39.80 6.98
N CYS A 221 -12.22 -39.42 6.15
CA CYS A 221 -13.22 -40.33 5.61
C CYS A 221 -12.71 -41.17 4.43
N THR A 222 -11.64 -40.77 3.74
CA THR A 222 -11.08 -41.48 2.57
C THR A 222 -9.82 -42.28 2.89
N GLU A 223 -8.90 -41.70 3.65
CA GLU A 223 -7.58 -42.26 3.97
C GLU A 223 -7.50 -42.70 5.44
N GLY A 224 -8.27 -42.04 6.30
CA GLY A 224 -8.18 -42.20 7.74
C GLY A 224 -7.00 -41.45 8.35
N CYS A 225 -7.11 -41.13 9.63
CA CYS A 225 -6.06 -40.45 10.37
C CYS A 225 -6.09 -40.90 11.83
N THR A 226 -4.97 -41.42 12.33
CA THR A 226 -4.71 -41.84 13.73
C THR A 226 -5.76 -42.75 14.37
N GLU A 227 -6.89 -42.18 14.81
CA GLU A 227 -7.91 -42.84 15.61
C GLU A 227 -9.24 -43.06 14.87
N VAL A 228 -9.44 -42.42 13.71
CA VAL A 228 -10.68 -42.49 12.93
C VAL A 228 -10.32 -42.76 11.48
N GLY A 229 -11.00 -43.73 10.86
CA GLY A 229 -10.75 -44.17 9.50
C GLY A 229 -12.03 -44.37 8.69
N PRO A 230 -11.88 -44.76 7.41
CA PRO A 230 -12.99 -45.13 6.55
C PRO A 230 -13.78 -46.30 7.13
N VAL A 231 -15.04 -46.43 6.72
CA VAL A 231 -15.88 -47.58 7.13
C VAL A 231 -15.23 -48.87 6.65
N GLY A 232 -15.02 -49.82 7.57
CA GLY A 232 -14.45 -51.14 7.26
C GLY A 232 -12.92 -51.14 7.10
N GLN A 233 -12.23 -50.03 7.34
CA GLN A 233 -10.77 -49.94 7.24
C GLN A 233 -10.14 -49.43 8.55
N ALA A 234 -8.96 -49.95 8.88
CA ALA A 234 -8.20 -49.46 10.03
C ALA A 234 -7.64 -48.04 9.74
N PRO A 235 -7.62 -47.14 10.73
CA PRO A 235 -7.07 -45.81 10.55
C PRO A 235 -5.55 -45.84 10.32
N ALA A 236 -5.02 -44.82 9.63
CA ALA A 236 -3.59 -44.61 9.49
C ALA A 236 -2.90 -44.49 10.87
N LYS A 237 -1.74 -45.12 11.03
CA LYS A 237 -1.03 -45.22 12.34
C LYS A 237 -0.36 -43.91 12.79
N SER A 238 -0.03 -43.01 11.86
CA SER A 238 0.66 -41.75 12.16
C SER A 238 -0.25 -40.53 11.91
N PRO A 239 -0.02 -39.39 12.61
CA PRO A 239 -0.69 -38.13 12.32
C PRO A 239 -0.33 -37.63 10.92
N CYS A 240 -1.33 -37.12 10.19
CA CYS A 240 -1.06 -36.45 8.92
C CYS A 240 -0.28 -35.13 9.16
N PRO A 241 0.87 -34.90 8.50
CA PRO A 241 1.70 -33.72 8.75
C PRO A 241 1.04 -32.42 8.31
N GLY A 242 0.20 -32.45 7.26
CA GLY A 242 -0.45 -31.25 6.72
C GLY A 242 -1.58 -30.69 7.57
N TYR A 243 -2.20 -31.49 8.44
CA TYR A 243 -3.44 -31.11 9.14
C TYR A 243 -3.52 -31.63 10.58
N ALA A 244 -2.40 -31.94 11.22
CA ALA A 244 -2.35 -32.68 12.50
C ALA A 244 -3.32 -32.13 13.58
N THR A 245 -3.39 -30.81 13.77
CA THR A 245 -4.25 -30.16 14.77
C THR A 245 -5.73 -30.18 14.39
N THR A 246 -6.06 -29.82 13.15
CA THR A 246 -7.44 -29.79 12.65
C THR A 246 -8.04 -31.19 12.53
N CYS A 247 -7.27 -32.16 12.00
CA CYS A 247 -7.68 -33.56 11.95
C CYS A 247 -7.95 -34.11 13.35
N ARG A 248 -7.09 -33.80 14.33
CA ARG A 248 -7.32 -34.21 15.73
C ARG A 248 -8.65 -33.68 16.27
N GLY A 249 -8.94 -32.40 16.04
CA GLY A 249 -10.21 -31.79 16.46
C GLY A 249 -11.43 -32.49 15.85
N ILE A 250 -11.38 -32.80 14.54
CA ILE A 250 -12.48 -33.47 13.84
C ILE A 250 -12.64 -34.93 14.28
N GLN A 251 -11.55 -35.66 14.51
CA GLN A 251 -11.61 -37.03 15.07
C GLN A 251 -12.33 -37.07 16.42
N LEU A 252 -12.08 -36.10 17.30
CA LEU A 252 -12.76 -35.99 18.59
C LEU A 252 -14.28 -35.75 18.40
N LEU A 253 -14.66 -34.93 17.41
CA LEU A 253 -16.07 -34.72 17.07
C LEU A 253 -16.71 -36.01 16.53
N ILE A 254 -16.04 -36.72 15.63
CA ILE A 254 -16.54 -37.99 15.08
C ILE A 254 -16.71 -39.05 16.17
N ARG A 255 -15.71 -39.22 17.03
CA ARG A 255 -15.74 -40.16 18.17
C ARG A 255 -16.84 -39.84 19.17
N HIS A 256 -17.04 -38.56 19.46
CA HIS A 256 -18.14 -38.14 20.32
C HIS A 256 -19.49 -38.39 19.63
N PHE A 257 -19.62 -38.04 18.35
CA PHE A 257 -20.84 -38.18 17.58
C PHE A 257 -21.31 -39.64 17.49
N SER A 258 -20.40 -40.59 17.34
CA SER A 258 -20.75 -42.02 17.27
C SER A 258 -21.29 -42.56 18.60
N ARG A 259 -20.78 -42.08 19.74
CA ARG A 259 -21.11 -42.58 21.10
C ARG A 259 -22.18 -41.76 21.84
N CYS A 260 -22.47 -40.54 21.39
CA CYS A 260 -23.45 -39.69 22.07
C CYS A 260 -24.89 -40.15 21.78
N HIS A 261 -25.67 -40.38 22.84
CA HIS A 261 -27.10 -40.72 22.76
C HIS A 261 -28.01 -39.49 22.68
N ALA A 262 -27.58 -38.33 23.21
CA ALA A 262 -28.33 -37.08 23.21
C ALA A 262 -27.94 -36.14 22.03
N ARG A 263 -27.86 -36.68 20.81
CA ARG A 263 -27.30 -35.95 19.65
C ARG A 263 -28.07 -34.68 19.29
N ALA A 264 -29.37 -34.63 19.57
CA ALA A 264 -30.24 -33.50 19.26
C ALA A 264 -29.93 -32.26 20.12
N THR A 265 -29.53 -32.43 21.37
CA THR A 265 -29.27 -31.32 22.31
C THR A 265 -27.79 -31.10 22.59
N CYS A 266 -26.90 -32.02 22.19
CA CYS A 266 -25.48 -31.91 22.47
C CYS A 266 -24.74 -30.89 21.56
N PRO A 267 -24.07 -29.86 22.12
CA PRO A 267 -23.34 -28.86 21.33
C PRO A 267 -22.21 -29.41 20.46
N ARG A 268 -21.57 -30.52 20.88
CA ARG A 268 -20.52 -31.19 20.07
C ARG A 268 -21.12 -31.91 18.87
N CYS A 269 -22.27 -32.57 19.04
CA CYS A 269 -22.99 -33.21 17.94
C CYS A 269 -23.56 -32.18 16.96
N GLN A 270 -24.08 -31.05 17.46
CA GLN A 270 -24.57 -29.96 16.61
C GLN A 270 -23.47 -29.39 15.70
N ARG A 271 -22.26 -29.19 16.23
CA ARG A 271 -21.10 -28.80 15.41
C ARG A 271 -20.73 -29.85 14.35
N MET A 272 -20.74 -31.13 14.72
CA MET A 272 -20.49 -32.21 13.75
C MET A 272 -21.55 -32.22 12.64
N TRP A 273 -22.83 -32.07 12.99
CA TRP A 273 -23.93 -31.96 12.04
C TRP A 273 -23.74 -30.78 11.07
N GLN A 274 -23.30 -29.62 11.57
CA GLN A 274 -23.00 -28.45 10.73
C GLN A 274 -21.86 -28.72 9.75
N LEU A 275 -20.77 -29.37 10.18
CA LEU A 275 -19.65 -29.74 9.31
C LEU A 275 -20.08 -30.73 8.21
N LEU A 276 -20.87 -31.74 8.55
CA LEU A 276 -21.41 -32.69 7.56
C LEU A 276 -22.34 -32.02 6.56
N ARG A 277 -23.20 -31.11 7.03
CA ARG A 277 -24.08 -30.30 6.16
C ARG A 277 -23.27 -29.39 5.23
N LEU A 278 -22.22 -28.75 5.74
CA LEU A 278 -21.33 -27.89 4.94
C LEU A 278 -20.58 -28.71 3.88
N HIS A 279 -20.05 -29.88 4.26
CA HIS A 279 -19.40 -30.78 3.32
C HIS A 279 -20.36 -31.19 2.21
N ALA A 280 -21.59 -31.61 2.54
CA ALA A 280 -22.59 -32.00 1.55
C ALA A 280 -22.88 -30.88 0.53
N ALA A 281 -22.94 -29.63 0.98
CA ALA A 281 -23.16 -28.46 0.12
C ALA A 281 -21.96 -28.09 -0.76
N LEU A 282 -20.74 -28.43 -0.35
CA LEU A 282 -19.50 -28.15 -1.10
C LEU A 282 -19.01 -29.32 -1.96
N CYS A 283 -19.44 -30.55 -1.62
CA CYS A 283 -19.04 -31.78 -2.29
C CYS A 283 -19.63 -31.83 -3.69
N GLY A 284 -18.78 -31.74 -4.72
CA GLY A 284 -19.18 -31.95 -6.11
C GLY A 284 -19.67 -33.37 -6.38
N SER A 285 -20.34 -33.58 -7.52
CA SER A 285 -20.66 -34.91 -8.03
C SER A 285 -19.35 -35.60 -8.43
N LEU A 286 -18.88 -36.53 -7.59
CA LEU A 286 -17.79 -37.45 -7.95
C LEU A 286 -18.28 -38.39 -9.07
N PRO A 287 -17.39 -38.82 -10.00
CA PRO A 287 -17.75 -39.71 -11.11
C PRO A 287 -18.41 -41.03 -10.66
N ASP A 288 -18.00 -41.55 -9.49
CA ASP A 288 -18.49 -42.84 -8.95
C ASP A 288 -19.72 -42.69 -8.02
N GLY A 289 -20.31 -41.49 -7.95
CA GLY A 289 -21.57 -41.21 -7.24
C GLY A 289 -21.55 -41.34 -5.71
N HIS A 290 -20.53 -41.94 -5.10
CA HIS A 290 -20.46 -42.15 -3.65
C HIS A 290 -19.39 -41.27 -3.00
N CYS A 291 -19.77 -40.64 -1.88
CA CYS A 291 -18.87 -39.87 -1.03
C CYS A 291 -18.72 -40.60 0.30
N ASN A 292 -17.47 -40.87 0.73
CA ASN A 292 -17.19 -41.60 1.97
C ASN A 292 -17.49 -40.80 3.25
N THR A 293 -17.79 -39.50 3.13
CA THR A 293 -18.18 -38.67 4.28
C THR A 293 -19.60 -39.05 4.74
N PRO A 294 -19.79 -39.38 6.03
CA PRO A 294 -21.07 -39.88 6.52
C PRO A 294 -22.18 -38.85 6.34
N LEU A 295 -23.38 -39.32 6.02
CA LEU A 295 -24.60 -38.51 5.85
C LEU A 295 -24.53 -37.49 4.70
N CYS A 296 -23.46 -37.46 3.89
CA CYS A 296 -23.31 -36.54 2.76
C CYS A 296 -24.48 -36.67 1.77
N THR A 297 -24.82 -37.90 1.37
CA THR A 297 -25.95 -38.17 0.45
C THR A 297 -27.30 -37.81 1.05
N GLN A 298 -27.51 -38.06 2.34
CA GLN A 298 -28.74 -37.71 3.05
C GLN A 298 -28.94 -36.20 3.11
N PHE A 299 -27.88 -35.45 3.41
CA PHE A 299 -27.93 -33.99 3.41
C PHE A 299 -28.18 -33.42 2.01
N LYS A 300 -27.51 -33.94 0.97
CA LYS A 300 -27.75 -33.51 -0.42
C LYS A 300 -29.22 -33.69 -0.82
N ARG A 301 -29.80 -34.86 -0.57
CA ARG A 301 -31.23 -35.13 -0.85
C ARG A 301 -32.15 -34.18 -0.09
N LYS A 302 -31.86 -33.92 1.19
CA LYS A 302 -32.66 -33.01 2.03
C LYS A 302 -32.61 -31.56 1.55
N GLU A 303 -31.46 -31.07 1.09
CA GLU A 303 -31.37 -29.71 0.55
C GLU A 303 -32.06 -29.62 -0.83
N GLN A 304 -31.93 -30.63 -1.70
CA GLN A 304 -32.65 -30.68 -2.98
C GLN A 304 -34.18 -30.68 -2.80
N GLN A 305 -34.69 -31.42 -1.81
CA GLN A 305 -36.13 -31.39 -1.45
C GLN A 305 -36.57 -29.99 -1.02
N LYS A 306 -35.79 -29.32 -0.17
CA LYS A 306 -36.09 -27.96 0.29
C LYS A 306 -36.01 -26.91 -0.82
N GLU A 307 -35.09 -27.06 -1.77
CA GLU A 307 -34.99 -26.18 -2.94
C GLU A 307 -36.21 -26.36 -3.86
N ALA A 308 -36.66 -27.61 -4.07
CA ALA A 308 -37.88 -27.91 -4.82
C ALA A 308 -39.15 -27.35 -4.14
N GLU A 309 -39.21 -27.37 -2.81
CA GLU A 309 -40.32 -26.80 -2.02
C GLU A 309 -40.34 -25.26 -2.01
N LYS A 310 -39.20 -24.60 -2.22
CA LYS A 310 -39.04 -23.13 -2.10
C LYS A 310 -38.97 -22.39 -3.43
N ALA A 311 -39.14 -23.08 -4.56
CA ALA A 311 -39.04 -22.50 -5.91
C ALA A 311 -40.09 -21.40 -6.24
N GLY A 312 -40.95 -21.01 -5.29
CA GLY A 312 -41.93 -19.92 -5.44
C GLY A 312 -41.60 -18.61 -4.70
N ASP A 313 -40.59 -18.58 -3.80
CA ASP A 313 -40.30 -17.40 -2.98
C ASP A 313 -38.85 -16.95 -3.23
N GLY A 314 -38.67 -15.82 -3.93
CA GLY A 314 -37.40 -15.34 -4.50
C GLY A 314 -36.31 -14.92 -3.52
N ASP A 315 -36.42 -15.23 -2.23
CA ASP A 315 -35.50 -14.81 -1.16
C ASP A 315 -34.75 -16.03 -0.54
N GLY A 316 -34.16 -16.85 -1.42
CA GLY A 316 -33.65 -18.18 -1.06
C GLY A 316 -32.23 -18.24 -0.49
N ASP A 317 -31.48 -17.14 -0.43
CA ASP A 317 -30.07 -17.17 0.02
C ASP A 317 -29.91 -16.58 1.43
N GLY A 318 -30.50 -17.24 2.42
CA GLY A 318 -30.29 -16.90 3.82
C GLY A 318 -28.82 -17.01 4.24
N ARG A 319 -28.54 -16.67 5.52
CA ARG A 319 -27.18 -16.67 6.11
C ARG A 319 -26.35 -17.95 5.85
N TRP A 320 -26.99 -19.11 5.71
CA TRP A 320 -26.33 -20.39 5.41
C TRP A 320 -25.81 -20.47 3.96
N GLY A 321 -26.59 -20.05 2.97
CA GLY A 321 -26.17 -20.13 1.57
C GLY A 321 -25.02 -19.15 1.28
N LEU A 322 -25.04 -17.96 1.89
CA LEU A 322 -23.91 -17.03 1.86
C LEU A 322 -22.63 -17.64 2.46
N LEU A 323 -22.73 -18.34 3.59
CA LEU A 323 -21.61 -19.07 4.20
C LEU A 323 -21.01 -20.09 3.22
N VAL A 324 -21.86 -20.93 2.61
CA VAL A 324 -21.42 -21.94 1.64
C VAL A 324 -20.70 -21.27 0.46
N LYS A 325 -21.26 -20.19 -0.10
CA LYS A 325 -20.63 -19.43 -1.20
C LYS A 325 -19.26 -18.87 -0.81
N LYS A 326 -19.11 -18.33 0.40
CA LYS A 326 -17.84 -17.77 0.90
C LYS A 326 -16.78 -18.85 1.11
N VAL A 327 -17.14 -19.97 1.75
CA VAL A 327 -16.22 -21.10 1.95
C VAL A 327 -15.81 -21.71 0.61
N LYS A 328 -16.76 -21.87 -0.34
CA LYS A 328 -16.47 -22.34 -1.71
C LYS A 328 -15.46 -21.43 -2.41
N ALA A 329 -15.64 -20.11 -2.32
CA ALA A 329 -14.71 -19.14 -2.93
C ALA A 329 -13.30 -19.26 -2.34
N VAL A 330 -13.16 -19.33 -1.01
CA VAL A 330 -11.85 -19.49 -0.36
C VAL A 330 -11.20 -20.82 -0.73
N ARG A 331 -11.96 -21.92 -0.78
CA ARG A 331 -11.46 -23.24 -1.16
C ARG A 331 -10.92 -23.26 -2.59
N VAL A 332 -11.60 -22.60 -3.53
CA VAL A 332 -11.11 -22.44 -4.92
C VAL A 332 -9.79 -21.65 -4.93
N MET A 333 -9.72 -20.51 -4.23
CA MET A 333 -8.50 -19.69 -4.18
C MET A 333 -7.31 -20.45 -3.56
N ALA A 334 -7.55 -21.22 -2.49
CA ALA A 334 -6.53 -22.07 -1.88
C ALA A 334 -6.02 -23.17 -2.83
N SER A 335 -6.94 -23.79 -3.60
CA SER A 335 -6.56 -24.82 -4.56
C SER A 335 -5.72 -24.28 -5.73
N LEU A 336 -5.98 -23.04 -6.17
CA LEU A 336 -5.15 -22.33 -7.16
C LEU A 336 -3.75 -22.01 -6.61
N GLY A 337 -3.64 -21.67 -5.32
CA GLY A 337 -2.35 -21.47 -4.66
C GLY A 337 -1.51 -22.75 -4.62
N LYS A 338 -2.12 -23.90 -4.29
CA LYS A 338 -1.45 -25.22 -4.26
C LYS A 338 -1.00 -25.70 -5.65
N ARG A 339 -1.68 -25.29 -6.73
CA ARG A 339 -1.29 -25.63 -8.12
C ARG A 339 -0.08 -24.84 -8.63
N ARG A 340 0.32 -23.74 -7.96
CA ARG A 340 1.43 -22.87 -8.38
C ARG A 340 2.80 -23.26 -7.82
N SER A 341 2.94 -24.41 -7.16
CA SER A 341 4.24 -25.01 -6.89
C SER A 341 4.54 -26.17 -7.85
N PRO A 342 5.06 -25.88 -9.05
CA PRO A 342 5.96 -26.79 -9.73
C PRO A 342 7.25 -26.06 -10.11
N THR A 343 8.25 -26.12 -9.24
CA THR A 343 9.68 -26.05 -9.62
C THR A 343 10.49 -26.76 -8.55
N GLN A 344 10.63 -28.07 -8.71
CA GLN A 344 11.86 -28.82 -8.47
C GLN A 344 11.72 -30.12 -9.26
N CYS A 345 12.25 -30.09 -10.48
CA CYS A 345 13.06 -31.12 -11.13
C CYS A 345 13.67 -30.48 -12.38
#